data_AF-A0A0M9EDA7-F1
#
_entry.id   AF-A0A0M9EDA7-F1
#
_cell.length_a   1.000
_cell.length_b   1.000
_cell.length_c   1.000
_cell.angle_alpha   90.00
_cell.angle_beta   90.00
_cell.angle_gamma   90.00
#
_symmetry.space_group_name_H-M   'P 1'
#
loop_
_entity.id
_entity.type
_entity.pdbx_description
1 polymer ?
#
loop_
_entity_poly.entity_id
_entity_poly.type
_entity_poly.pdbx_seq_one_letter_code
_entity_poly.pdbx_strand_id
1 'polypeptide(L)'
;MGNTSIHEHDNSLDDISVAEDELIGQSMSEKSQTDKKKKKKNQKQADNDRSGYSTTFYLHAMLLFGGRILHKALSFYNSLFELTSQEKAKIYRNISTHYANKGHHEKSLEHLKDWVKLEPANQDAHYQLGLALSATGNSASAIRCFEKVLKLNPEHKGGIYHKSILFVKMKNFEQALEGFKKLCDITENAKVYYNMGIAYDGLNQVDDAITSLEKAVEIDPDEIKYHQYLGFLNVRNDDHKKAAGYFTKVMELERERDDDF
;
A
#
# COMPACT_ATOMS: atom_id res chain seq x y z
N MET A 1 80.40 -79.25 -27.06
CA MET A 1 79.03 -79.54 -26.61
C MET A 1 79.00 -79.24 -25.13
N GLY A 2 78.26 -78.30 -24.54
CA GLY A 2 77.26 -77.34 -24.98
C GLY A 2 76.65 -76.88 -23.65
N ASN A 3 76.86 -75.63 -23.25
CA ASN A 3 76.39 -75.08 -21.99
C ASN A 3 75.58 -73.82 -22.33
N THR A 4 74.28 -73.84 -22.09
CA THR A 4 73.40 -72.68 -22.28
C THR A 4 72.58 -72.48 -21.01
N SER A 5 72.90 -71.38 -20.33
CA SER A 5 72.12 -70.72 -19.28
C SER A 5 71.16 -69.76 -19.95
N ILE A 6 69.89 -69.73 -19.54
CA ILE A 6 69.01 -68.58 -19.75
C ILE A 6 68.15 -68.40 -18.48
N HIS A 7 68.31 -67.23 -17.87
CA HIS A 7 67.46 -66.65 -16.84
C HIS A 7 66.09 -66.30 -17.43
N GLU A 8 65.00 -66.74 -16.80
CA GLU A 8 63.67 -66.15 -17.01
C GLU A 8 63.47 -65.00 -16.00
N HIS A 9 63.24 -63.80 -16.54
CA HIS A 9 62.90 -62.58 -15.81
C HIS A 9 61.40 -62.53 -15.54
N ASP A 10 61.04 -62.43 -14.27
CA ASP A 10 59.71 -62.15 -13.74
C ASP A 10 59.43 -60.65 -13.91
N ASN A 11 58.48 -60.28 -14.78
CA ASN A 11 58.24 -58.88 -15.20
C ASN A 11 56.74 -58.52 -15.24
N SER A 12 55.90 -59.18 -14.43
CA SER A 12 54.43 -58.97 -14.44
C SER A 12 53.85 -58.28 -13.20
N LEU A 13 54.69 -57.84 -12.25
CA LEU A 13 54.22 -57.21 -10.99
C LEU A 13 54.36 -55.68 -10.98
N ASP A 14 55.29 -55.11 -11.75
CA ASP A 14 55.55 -53.66 -11.73
C ASP A 14 54.51 -52.86 -12.54
N ASP A 15 54.01 -53.38 -13.66
CA ASP A 15 53.02 -52.70 -14.52
C ASP A 15 51.63 -52.57 -13.88
N ILE A 16 51.27 -53.46 -12.95
CA ILE A 16 49.97 -53.41 -12.25
C ILE A 16 50.00 -52.29 -11.19
N SER A 17 51.13 -52.08 -10.52
CA SER A 17 51.25 -51.05 -9.47
C SER A 17 51.14 -49.62 -10.03
N VAL A 18 51.71 -49.37 -11.21
CA VAL A 18 51.70 -48.06 -11.87
C VAL A 18 50.29 -47.71 -12.37
N ALA A 19 49.54 -48.69 -12.87
CA ALA A 19 48.17 -48.49 -13.32
C ALA A 19 47.18 -48.23 -12.16
N GLU A 20 47.38 -48.88 -11.01
CA GLU A 20 46.57 -48.64 -9.80
C GLU A 20 46.82 -47.23 -9.23
N ASP A 21 48.08 -46.78 -9.16
CA ASP A 21 48.43 -45.45 -8.66
C ASP A 21 47.90 -44.32 -9.57
N GLU A 22 47.89 -44.50 -10.89
CA GLU A 22 47.28 -43.54 -11.83
C GLU A 22 45.76 -43.47 -11.68
N LEU A 23 45.08 -44.61 -11.52
CA LEU A 23 43.62 -44.66 -11.30
C LEU A 23 43.23 -44.03 -9.96
N ILE A 24 44.01 -44.26 -8.91
CA ILE A 24 43.82 -43.65 -7.60
C ILE A 24 44.04 -42.13 -7.71
N GLY A 25 45.09 -41.68 -8.39
CA GLY A 25 45.39 -40.27 -8.64
C GLY A 25 44.28 -39.54 -9.41
N GLN A 26 43.76 -40.16 -10.47
CA GLN A 26 42.63 -39.61 -11.25
C GLN A 26 41.36 -39.51 -10.40
N SER A 27 41.01 -40.56 -9.65
CA SER A 27 39.82 -40.57 -8.79
C SER A 27 39.89 -39.53 -7.65
N MET A 28 41.07 -39.30 -7.09
CA MET A 28 41.31 -38.27 -6.07
C MET A 28 41.21 -36.86 -6.67
N SER A 29 41.68 -36.67 -7.91
CA SER A 29 41.57 -35.39 -8.62
C SER A 29 40.11 -35.02 -8.93
N GLU A 30 39.29 -36.00 -9.34
CA GLU A 30 37.88 -35.81 -9.65
C GLU A 30 37.04 -35.53 -8.39
N LYS A 31 37.33 -36.22 -7.28
CA LYS A 31 36.72 -35.91 -5.96
C LYS A 31 37.07 -34.50 -5.51
N SER A 32 38.33 -34.08 -5.63
CA SER A 32 38.76 -32.71 -5.28
C SER A 32 38.08 -31.63 -6.14
N GLN A 33 37.88 -31.88 -7.43
CA GLN A 33 37.18 -30.94 -8.33
C GLN A 33 35.68 -30.88 -8.07
N THR A 34 35.03 -32.01 -7.77
CA THR A 34 33.60 -32.07 -7.44
C THR A 34 33.31 -31.42 -6.08
N ASP A 35 34.18 -31.60 -5.09
CA ASP A 35 34.07 -30.93 -3.80
C ASP A 35 34.28 -29.40 -3.91
N LYS A 36 35.23 -28.94 -4.72
CA LYS A 36 35.39 -27.50 -5.02
C LYS A 36 34.16 -26.91 -5.73
N LYS A 37 33.54 -27.64 -6.66
CA LYS A 37 32.30 -27.22 -7.34
C LYS A 37 31.11 -27.18 -6.38
N LYS A 38 30.94 -28.19 -5.52
CA LYS A 38 29.89 -28.19 -4.47
C LYS A 38 30.09 -27.06 -3.46
N LYS A 39 31.33 -26.81 -3.03
CA LYS A 39 31.66 -25.71 -2.11
C LYS A 39 31.37 -24.33 -2.72
N LYS A 40 31.73 -24.11 -4.00
CA LYS A 40 31.35 -22.88 -4.73
C LYS A 40 29.84 -22.72 -4.91
N LYS A 41 29.10 -23.81 -5.16
CA LYS A 41 27.63 -23.76 -5.30
C LYS A 41 26.95 -23.46 -3.97
N ASN A 42 27.38 -24.08 -2.88
CA ASN A 42 26.86 -23.83 -1.53
C ASN A 42 27.22 -22.43 -1.03
N GLN A 43 28.39 -21.91 -1.40
CA GLN A 43 28.80 -20.54 -1.06
C GLN A 43 27.98 -19.50 -1.82
N LYS A 44 27.73 -19.71 -3.13
CA LYS A 44 26.81 -18.87 -3.91
C LYS A 44 25.36 -18.92 -3.38
N GLN A 45 24.89 -20.10 -2.97
CA GLN A 45 23.56 -20.26 -2.38
C GLN A 45 23.46 -19.52 -1.03
N ALA A 46 24.47 -19.70 -0.16
CA ALA A 46 24.53 -19.03 1.14
C ALA A 46 24.73 -17.51 1.04
N ASP A 47 25.43 -17.02 0.02
CA ASP A 47 25.57 -15.59 -0.27
C ASP A 47 24.25 -15.01 -0.81
N ASN A 48 23.50 -15.76 -1.62
CA ASN A 48 22.15 -15.37 -2.04
C ASN A 48 21.20 -15.28 -0.85
N ASP A 49 21.21 -16.30 0.02
CA ASP A 49 20.36 -16.37 1.19
C ASP A 49 20.73 -15.27 2.21
N ARG A 50 22.02 -15.02 2.47
CA ARG A 50 22.48 -13.92 3.35
C ARG A 50 22.20 -12.53 2.76
N SER A 51 22.29 -12.36 1.44
CA SER A 51 21.97 -11.08 0.80
C SER A 51 20.50 -10.71 0.96
N GLY A 52 19.58 -11.69 0.87
CA GLY A 52 18.15 -11.46 1.05
C GLY A 52 17.79 -11.01 2.47
N TYR A 53 18.34 -11.68 3.49
CA TYR A 53 18.08 -11.32 4.89
C TYR A 53 18.72 -9.99 5.30
N SER A 54 19.96 -9.71 4.86
CA SER A 54 20.66 -8.45 5.17
C SER A 54 20.01 -7.25 4.48
N THR A 55 19.58 -7.40 3.23
CA THR A 55 18.97 -6.31 2.45
C THR A 55 17.58 -5.99 2.98
N THR A 56 16.79 -7.01 3.32
CA THR A 56 15.44 -6.85 3.89
C THR A 56 15.46 -6.18 5.27
N PHE A 57 16.41 -6.57 6.14
CA PHE A 57 16.55 -6.02 7.49
C PHE A 57 17.05 -4.56 7.45
N TYR A 58 17.95 -4.23 6.51
CA TYR A 58 18.51 -2.89 6.37
C TYR A 58 17.58 -1.93 5.60
N LEU A 59 16.78 -2.43 4.65
CA LEU A 59 15.65 -1.70 4.05
C LEU A 59 14.59 -1.36 5.10
N HIS A 60 14.27 -2.31 6.00
CA HIS A 60 13.42 -2.04 7.17
C HIS A 60 14.02 -0.98 8.11
N ALA A 61 15.34 -0.95 8.27
CA ALA A 61 16.00 0.07 9.08
C ALA A 61 15.93 1.47 8.43
N MET A 62 16.21 1.61 7.13
CA MET A 62 16.05 2.91 6.43
C MET A 62 14.59 3.37 6.32
N LEU A 63 13.65 2.43 6.31
CA LEU A 63 12.21 2.68 6.39
C LEU A 63 11.80 3.46 7.63
N LEU A 64 12.52 3.30 8.74
CA LEU A 64 12.30 4.09 9.95
C LEU A 64 12.84 5.53 9.86
N PHE A 65 13.80 5.85 8.98
CA PHE A 65 14.60 7.10 9.06
C PHE A 65 14.28 8.21 8.04
N GLY A 66 13.28 8.07 7.16
CA GLY A 66 12.65 9.21 6.45
C GLY A 66 12.83 9.30 4.93
N GLY A 67 11.82 9.83 4.23
CA GLY A 67 11.59 9.62 2.79
C GLY A 67 12.59 10.22 1.80
N ARG A 68 13.40 11.21 2.19
CA ARG A 68 14.54 11.66 1.36
C ARG A 68 15.62 10.60 1.23
N ILE A 69 15.83 9.80 2.29
CA ILE A 69 16.77 8.68 2.27
C ILE A 69 16.21 7.56 1.40
N LEU A 70 14.88 7.32 1.45
CA LEU A 70 14.25 6.23 0.73
C LEU A 70 14.41 6.30 -0.81
N HIS A 71 14.27 7.49 -1.43
CA HIS A 71 14.46 7.60 -2.88
C HIS A 71 15.91 7.34 -3.30
N LYS A 72 16.88 7.88 -2.54
CA LYS A 72 18.31 7.63 -2.79
C LYS A 72 18.66 6.17 -2.57
N ALA A 73 18.11 5.58 -1.50
CA ALA A 73 18.23 4.16 -1.21
C ALA A 73 17.74 3.32 -2.40
N LEU A 74 16.54 3.57 -2.92
CA LEU A 74 16.00 2.83 -4.07
C LEU A 74 16.96 2.87 -5.28
N SER A 75 17.46 4.05 -5.65
CA SER A 75 18.41 4.19 -6.78
C SER A 75 19.71 3.44 -6.55
N PHE A 76 20.28 3.53 -5.34
CA PHE A 76 21.52 2.84 -4.97
C PHE A 76 21.32 1.33 -4.97
N TYR A 77 20.27 0.82 -4.34
CA TYR A 77 20.00 -0.61 -4.25
C TYR A 77 19.67 -1.25 -5.60
N ASN A 78 18.92 -0.55 -6.46
CA ASN A 78 18.66 -1.06 -7.80
C ASN A 78 19.95 -1.19 -8.63
N SER A 79 20.98 -0.37 -8.34
CA SER A 79 22.30 -0.49 -8.98
C SER A 79 23.18 -1.63 -8.42
N LEU A 80 22.87 -2.16 -7.23
CA LEU A 80 23.71 -3.14 -6.54
C LEU A 80 23.15 -4.57 -6.53
N PHE A 81 21.83 -4.75 -6.42
CA PHE A 81 21.24 -6.06 -6.07
C PHE A 81 20.06 -6.51 -6.93
N GLU A 82 19.76 -5.83 -8.05
CA GLU A 82 18.59 -6.13 -8.92
C GLU A 82 17.31 -6.47 -8.14
N LEU A 83 16.71 -5.46 -7.48
CA LEU A 83 15.52 -5.65 -6.66
C LEU A 83 14.35 -6.28 -7.45
N THR A 84 13.68 -7.23 -6.80
CA THR A 84 12.46 -7.86 -7.35
C THR A 84 11.31 -6.87 -7.45
N SER A 85 10.31 -7.16 -8.30
CA SER A 85 9.10 -6.33 -8.44
C SER A 85 8.36 -6.17 -7.11
N GLN A 86 8.34 -7.22 -6.27
CA GLN A 86 7.66 -7.20 -4.97
C GLN A 86 8.41 -6.33 -3.95
N GLU A 87 9.74 -6.36 -3.93
CA GLU A 87 10.54 -5.48 -3.07
C GLU A 87 10.41 -4.03 -3.50
N LYS A 88 10.45 -3.76 -4.81
CA LYS A 88 10.20 -2.42 -5.36
C LYS A 88 8.82 -1.89 -4.96
N ALA A 89 7.77 -2.72 -5.05
CA ALA A 89 6.42 -2.33 -4.66
C ALA A 89 6.34 -1.93 -3.19
N LYS A 90 6.94 -2.71 -2.28
CA LYS A 90 7.02 -2.37 -0.85
C LYS A 90 7.73 -1.04 -0.62
N ILE A 91 8.83 -0.79 -1.32
CA ILE A 91 9.56 0.48 -1.21
C ILE A 91 8.69 1.65 -1.67
N TYR A 92 8.06 1.56 -2.84
CA TYR A 92 7.19 2.63 -3.35
C TYR A 92 5.97 2.90 -2.45
N ARG A 93 5.36 1.85 -1.89
CA ARG A 93 4.32 1.99 -0.85
C ARG A 93 4.81 2.85 0.30
N ASN A 94 5.98 2.55 0.83
CA ASN A 94 6.46 3.22 2.03
C ASN A 94 6.93 4.67 1.75
N ILE A 95 7.56 4.91 0.60
CA ILE A 95 7.92 6.27 0.16
C ILE A 95 6.66 7.12 -0.02
N SER A 96 5.65 6.58 -0.70
CA SER A 96 4.40 7.31 -0.92
C SER A 96 3.67 7.61 0.39
N THR A 97 3.57 6.66 1.32
CA THR A 97 3.01 6.89 2.66
C THR A 97 3.78 7.97 3.42
N HIS A 98 5.11 7.96 3.37
CA HIS A 98 5.92 8.98 4.03
C HIS A 98 5.61 10.38 3.49
N TYR A 99 5.59 10.55 2.16
CA TYR A 99 5.27 11.84 1.56
C TYR A 99 3.83 12.27 1.82
N ALA A 100 2.87 11.34 1.80
CA ALA A 100 1.48 11.62 2.14
C ALA A 100 1.34 12.14 3.58
N ASN A 101 2.03 11.52 4.54
CA ASN A 101 2.02 11.95 5.95
C ASN A 101 2.67 13.32 6.17
N LYS A 102 3.51 13.79 5.25
CA LYS A 102 4.10 15.14 5.26
C LYS A 102 3.29 16.16 4.45
N GLY A 103 2.13 15.77 3.89
CA GLY A 103 1.31 16.62 3.03
C GLY A 103 1.90 16.88 1.63
N HIS A 104 2.97 16.18 1.26
CA HIS A 104 3.59 16.29 -0.06
C HIS A 104 2.88 15.37 -1.07
N HIS A 105 1.64 15.72 -1.39
CA HIS A 105 0.75 14.88 -2.20
C HIS A 105 1.27 14.62 -3.62
N GLU A 106 1.93 15.60 -4.26
CA GLU A 106 2.50 15.45 -5.61
C GLU A 106 3.65 14.44 -5.64
N LYS A 107 4.53 14.46 -4.62
CA LYS A 107 5.63 13.49 -4.51
C LYS A 107 5.11 12.10 -4.17
N SER A 108 4.10 12.02 -3.32
CA SER A 108 3.41 10.76 -3.02
C SER A 108 2.81 10.17 -4.29
N LEU A 109 2.15 11.00 -5.11
CA LEU A 109 1.50 10.60 -6.36
C LEU A 109 2.43 9.92 -7.36
N GLU A 110 3.68 10.39 -7.50
CA GLU A 110 4.69 9.78 -8.36
C GLU A 110 4.95 8.31 -7.96
N HIS A 111 5.24 8.08 -6.68
CA HIS A 111 5.53 6.75 -6.17
C HIS A 111 4.30 5.83 -6.10
N LEU A 112 3.10 6.39 -5.87
CA LEU A 112 1.85 5.63 -5.93
C LEU A 112 1.58 5.08 -7.33
N LYS A 113 1.89 5.85 -8.39
CA LYS A 113 1.76 5.37 -9.76
C LYS A 113 2.67 4.18 -10.03
N ASP A 114 3.91 4.21 -9.54
CA ASP A 114 4.83 3.09 -9.73
C ASP A 114 4.45 1.87 -8.88
N TRP A 115 3.93 2.07 -7.67
CA TRP A 115 3.37 0.97 -6.88
C TRP A 115 2.20 0.29 -7.60
N VAL A 116 1.26 1.07 -8.15
CA VAL A 116 0.13 0.52 -8.93
C VAL A 116 0.58 -0.20 -10.21
N LYS A 117 1.65 0.25 -10.87
CA LYS A 117 2.20 -0.47 -12.04
C LYS A 117 2.75 -1.84 -11.66
N LEU A 118 3.42 -1.93 -10.50
CA LEU A 118 4.00 -3.20 -10.03
C LEU A 118 2.95 -4.14 -9.46
N GLU A 119 1.90 -3.61 -8.83
CA GLU A 119 0.82 -4.38 -8.23
C GLU A 119 -0.56 -3.90 -8.73
N PRO A 120 -0.91 -4.17 -10.00
CA PRO A 120 -2.13 -3.63 -10.61
C PRO A 120 -3.43 -4.18 -9.99
N ALA A 121 -3.36 -5.32 -9.29
CA ALA A 121 -4.48 -5.92 -8.58
C ALA A 121 -4.49 -5.59 -7.06
N ASN A 122 -3.57 -4.73 -6.59
CA ASN A 122 -3.55 -4.34 -5.18
C ASN A 122 -4.57 -3.22 -4.91
N GLN A 123 -5.55 -3.53 -4.08
CA GLN A 123 -6.63 -2.61 -3.71
C GLN A 123 -6.11 -1.38 -2.95
N ASP A 124 -5.19 -1.55 -2.00
CA ASP A 124 -4.62 -0.47 -1.21
C ASP A 124 -3.84 0.51 -2.10
N ALA A 125 -3.12 -0.01 -3.09
CA ALA A 125 -2.37 0.82 -4.03
C ALA A 125 -3.29 1.77 -4.81
N HIS A 126 -4.41 1.25 -5.35
CA HIS A 126 -5.40 2.09 -6.02
C HIS A 126 -6.10 3.04 -5.06
N TYR A 127 -6.41 2.61 -3.84
CA TYR A 127 -7.05 3.45 -2.84
C TYR A 127 -6.19 4.66 -2.46
N GLN A 128 -4.92 4.42 -2.13
CA GLN A 128 -3.97 5.49 -1.78
C GLN A 128 -3.71 6.42 -2.98
N LEU A 129 -3.60 5.88 -4.19
CA LEU A 129 -3.50 6.67 -5.42
C LEU A 129 -4.73 7.57 -5.61
N GLY A 130 -5.94 7.04 -5.36
CA GLY A 130 -7.19 7.79 -5.42
C GLY A 130 -7.25 8.94 -4.41
N LEU A 131 -6.80 8.70 -3.17
CA LEU A 131 -6.71 9.74 -2.13
C LEU A 131 -5.75 10.87 -2.54
N ALA A 132 -4.56 10.54 -3.03
CA ALA A 132 -3.58 11.53 -3.48
C ALA A 132 -4.08 12.33 -4.70
N LEU A 133 -4.74 11.68 -5.66
CA LEU A 133 -5.36 12.34 -6.81
C LEU A 133 -6.50 13.28 -6.39
N SER A 134 -7.30 12.88 -5.41
CA SER A 134 -8.36 13.71 -4.82
C SER A 134 -7.79 14.94 -4.14
N ALA A 135 -6.73 14.78 -3.34
CA ALA A 135 -6.05 15.88 -2.66
C ALA A 135 -5.39 16.89 -3.63
N THR A 136 -4.92 16.41 -4.78
CA THR A 136 -4.30 17.25 -5.84
C THR A 136 -5.32 17.79 -6.86
N GLY A 137 -6.62 17.61 -6.61
CA GLY A 137 -7.70 18.17 -7.44
C GLY A 137 -8.03 17.38 -8.72
N ASN A 138 -7.40 16.23 -8.95
CA ASN A 138 -7.68 15.37 -10.11
C ASN A 138 -8.84 14.40 -9.82
N SER A 139 -10.04 14.95 -9.63
CA SER A 139 -11.25 14.21 -9.23
C SER A 139 -11.59 13.07 -10.19
N ALA A 140 -11.51 13.28 -11.51
CA ALA A 140 -11.85 12.25 -12.50
C ALA A 140 -10.91 11.03 -12.43
N SER A 141 -9.61 11.25 -12.22
CA SER A 141 -8.68 10.13 -12.07
C SER A 141 -8.82 9.46 -10.71
N ALA A 142 -9.12 10.22 -9.65
CA ALA A 142 -9.41 9.67 -8.34
C ALA A 142 -10.64 8.74 -8.36
N ILE A 143 -11.72 9.14 -9.04
CA ILE A 143 -12.93 8.32 -9.23
C ILE A 143 -12.56 6.99 -9.89
N ARG A 144 -11.77 7.00 -10.97
CA ARG A 144 -11.33 5.75 -11.65
C ARG A 144 -10.51 4.84 -10.74
N CYS A 145 -9.68 5.42 -9.86
CA CYS A 145 -8.96 4.65 -8.85
C CYS A 145 -9.92 3.99 -7.84
N PHE A 146 -10.89 4.74 -7.32
CA PHE A 146 -11.91 4.17 -6.42
C PHE A 146 -12.80 3.14 -7.13
N GLU A 147 -13.08 3.28 -8.42
CA GLU A 147 -13.80 2.25 -9.19
C GLU A 147 -13.01 0.96 -9.29
N LYS A 148 -11.68 1.02 -9.46
CA LYS A 148 -10.84 -0.18 -9.39
C LYS A 148 -10.85 -0.81 -8.00
N VAL A 149 -10.81 0.00 -6.95
CA VAL A 149 -10.97 -0.47 -5.57
C VAL A 149 -12.30 -1.21 -5.39
N LEU A 150 -13.39 -0.64 -5.87
CA LEU A 150 -14.74 -1.21 -5.76
C LEU A 150 -14.95 -2.44 -6.67
N LYS A 151 -14.20 -2.55 -7.77
CA LYS A 151 -14.16 -3.77 -8.59
C LYS A 151 -13.47 -4.92 -7.86
N LEU A 152 -12.43 -4.64 -7.08
CA LEU A 152 -11.70 -5.63 -6.28
C LEU A 152 -12.45 -6.00 -4.99
N ASN A 153 -13.08 -5.01 -4.35
CA ASN A 153 -13.89 -5.16 -3.15
C ASN A 153 -15.12 -4.23 -3.21
N PRO A 154 -16.30 -4.74 -3.60
CA PRO A 154 -17.52 -3.95 -3.75
C PRO A 154 -18.02 -3.24 -2.48
N GLU A 155 -17.62 -3.72 -1.29
CA GLU A 155 -18.04 -3.19 0.01
C GLU A 155 -16.94 -2.37 0.70
N HIS A 156 -15.89 -1.99 -0.03
CA HIS A 156 -14.82 -1.19 0.53
C HIS A 156 -15.30 0.21 0.96
N LYS A 157 -15.58 0.35 2.26
CA LYS A 157 -16.16 1.56 2.88
C LYS A 157 -15.46 2.86 2.44
N GLY A 158 -14.13 2.92 2.55
CA GLY A 158 -13.37 4.11 2.16
C GLY A 158 -13.48 4.44 0.67
N GLY A 159 -13.54 3.41 -0.18
CA GLY A 159 -13.66 3.58 -1.63
C GLY A 159 -15.02 4.15 -2.03
N ILE A 160 -16.10 3.63 -1.43
CA ILE A 160 -17.45 4.14 -1.63
C ILE A 160 -17.51 5.60 -1.12
N TYR A 161 -17.03 5.84 0.10
CA TYR A 161 -17.09 7.15 0.74
C TYR A 161 -16.38 8.23 -0.08
N HIS A 162 -15.11 8.01 -0.42
CA HIS A 162 -14.34 9.01 -1.14
C HIS A 162 -14.82 9.20 -2.59
N LYS A 163 -15.35 8.15 -3.25
CA LYS A 163 -16.01 8.29 -4.56
C LYS A 163 -17.26 9.18 -4.45
N SER A 164 -18.14 8.92 -3.47
CA SER A 164 -19.36 9.72 -3.26
C SER A 164 -19.06 11.17 -2.91
N ILE A 165 -18.05 11.43 -2.07
CA ILE A 165 -17.61 12.81 -1.76
C ILE A 165 -17.14 13.55 -3.01
N LEU A 166 -16.43 12.88 -3.92
CA LEU A 166 -16.02 13.49 -5.18
C LEU A 166 -17.23 13.83 -6.07
N PHE A 167 -18.26 12.98 -6.08
CA PHE A 167 -19.51 13.31 -6.77
C PHE A 167 -20.22 14.52 -6.16
N VAL A 168 -20.26 14.67 -4.83
CA VAL A 168 -20.77 15.90 -4.18
C VAL A 168 -19.99 17.13 -4.65
N LYS A 169 -18.65 17.07 -4.64
CA LYS A 169 -17.80 18.18 -5.11
C LYS A 169 -18.04 18.54 -6.57
N MET A 170 -18.40 17.55 -7.39
CA MET A 170 -18.74 17.73 -8.80
C MET A 170 -20.22 18.10 -9.03
N LYS A 171 -21.02 18.23 -7.96
CA LYS A 171 -22.47 18.47 -7.99
C LYS A 171 -23.29 17.35 -8.65
N ASN A 172 -22.74 16.15 -8.73
CA ASN A 172 -23.46 14.95 -9.16
C ASN A 172 -24.13 14.30 -7.94
N PHE A 173 -25.15 14.96 -7.40
CA PHE A 173 -25.71 14.61 -6.09
C PHE A 173 -26.40 13.25 -6.06
N GLU A 174 -27.07 12.84 -7.14
CA GLU A 174 -27.76 11.55 -7.23
C GLU A 174 -26.76 10.38 -7.13
N GLN A 175 -25.63 10.46 -7.84
CA GLN A 175 -24.58 9.44 -7.78
C GLN A 175 -23.89 9.43 -6.41
N ALA A 176 -23.75 10.60 -5.78
CA ALA A 176 -23.23 10.67 -4.41
C ALA A 176 -24.16 9.93 -3.43
N LEU A 177 -25.47 10.19 -3.52
CA LEU A 177 -26.50 9.57 -2.68
C LEU A 177 -26.58 8.05 -2.87
N GLU A 178 -26.43 7.54 -4.09
CA GLU A 178 -26.35 6.09 -4.33
C GLU A 178 -25.25 5.43 -3.49
N GLY A 179 -24.04 6.00 -3.53
CA GLY A 179 -22.93 5.46 -2.74
C GLY A 179 -23.08 5.69 -1.24
N PHE A 180 -23.66 6.82 -0.80
CA PHE A 180 -23.90 7.05 0.63
C PHE A 180 -24.98 6.13 1.20
N LYS A 181 -26.07 5.86 0.46
CA LYS A 181 -27.09 4.88 0.86
C LYS A 181 -26.46 3.49 1.02
N LYS A 182 -25.62 3.08 0.06
CA LYS A 182 -24.86 1.84 0.18
C LYS A 182 -23.96 1.81 1.42
N LEU A 183 -23.39 2.93 1.84
CA LEU A 183 -22.61 2.99 3.09
C LEU A 183 -23.48 2.85 4.32
N CYS A 184 -24.67 3.46 4.34
CA CYS A 184 -25.62 3.33 5.44
C CYS A 184 -26.05 1.88 5.65
N ASP A 185 -26.14 1.07 4.59
CA ASP A 185 -26.43 -0.36 4.68
C ASP A 185 -25.29 -1.17 5.37
N ILE A 186 -24.06 -0.64 5.37
CA ILE A 186 -22.86 -1.33 5.89
C ILE A 186 -22.45 -0.77 7.27
N THR A 187 -22.67 0.52 7.52
CA THR A 187 -22.23 1.18 8.75
C THR A 187 -23.03 2.45 9.03
N GLU A 188 -23.42 2.62 10.28
CA GLU A 188 -23.95 3.88 10.77
C GLU A 188 -22.77 4.85 11.00
N ASN A 189 -22.81 6.03 10.37
CA ASN A 189 -21.73 7.01 10.44
C ASN A 189 -22.27 8.42 10.23
N ALA A 190 -22.12 9.29 11.24
CA ALA A 190 -22.62 10.67 11.20
C ALA A 190 -22.15 11.46 9.98
N LYS A 191 -20.88 11.27 9.56
CA LYS A 191 -20.32 11.97 8.39
C LYS A 191 -21.02 11.56 7.10
N VAL A 192 -21.46 10.31 6.97
CA VAL A 192 -22.20 9.85 5.78
C VAL A 192 -23.54 10.57 5.71
N TYR A 193 -24.30 10.60 6.81
CA TYR A 193 -25.58 11.31 6.91
C TYR A 193 -25.44 12.82 6.67
N TYR A 194 -24.39 13.45 7.21
CA TYR A 194 -24.08 14.85 6.92
C TYR A 194 -23.88 15.10 5.42
N ASN A 195 -23.10 14.27 4.74
CA ASN A 195 -22.87 14.43 3.30
C ASN A 195 -24.09 14.07 2.45
N MET A 196 -24.97 13.17 2.92
CA MET A 196 -26.29 12.97 2.33
C MET A 196 -27.14 14.23 2.46
N GLY A 197 -27.12 14.89 3.63
CA GLY A 197 -27.78 16.18 3.84
C GLY A 197 -27.35 17.23 2.82
N ILE A 198 -26.04 17.37 2.60
CA ILE A 198 -25.48 18.26 1.56
C ILE A 198 -25.99 17.88 0.16
N ALA A 199 -26.00 16.59 -0.16
CA ALA A 199 -26.41 16.14 -1.48
C ALA A 199 -27.90 16.37 -1.74
N TYR A 200 -28.76 16.08 -0.75
CA TYR A 200 -30.20 16.37 -0.82
C TYR A 200 -30.48 17.87 -0.91
N ASP A 201 -29.75 18.69 -0.15
CA ASP A 201 -29.82 20.15 -0.25
C ASP A 201 -29.47 20.63 -1.66
N GLY A 202 -28.39 20.08 -2.23
CA GLY A 202 -27.99 20.35 -3.62
C GLY A 202 -29.04 19.97 -4.67
N LEU A 203 -29.91 19.01 -4.36
CA LEU A 203 -31.08 18.61 -5.17
C LEU A 203 -32.35 19.41 -4.83
N ASN A 204 -32.26 20.40 -3.95
CA ASN A 204 -33.38 21.16 -3.42
C ASN A 204 -34.44 20.29 -2.71
N GLN A 205 -34.02 19.13 -2.18
CA GLN A 205 -34.84 18.23 -1.36
C GLN A 205 -34.61 18.56 0.12
N VAL A 206 -35.19 19.68 0.57
CA VAL A 206 -34.88 20.27 1.88
C VAL A 206 -35.27 19.37 3.05
N ASP A 207 -36.42 18.70 2.97
CA ASP A 207 -36.90 17.82 4.04
C ASP A 207 -36.01 16.58 4.21
N ASP A 208 -35.56 15.97 3.11
CA ASP A 208 -34.61 14.86 3.13
C ASP A 208 -33.24 15.30 3.67
N ALA A 209 -32.83 16.54 3.35
CA ALA A 209 -31.60 17.13 3.83
C ALA A 209 -31.61 17.33 5.36
N ILE A 210 -32.71 17.91 5.88
CA ILE A 210 -32.93 18.08 7.32
C ILE A 210 -32.95 16.72 8.01
N THR A 211 -33.74 15.76 7.50
CA THR A 211 -33.83 14.40 8.08
C THR A 211 -32.47 13.73 8.16
N SER A 212 -31.66 13.84 7.10
CA SER A 212 -30.31 13.27 7.07
C SER A 212 -29.39 13.94 8.09
N LEU A 213 -29.44 15.27 8.20
CA LEU A 213 -28.62 16.00 9.17
C LEU A 213 -29.05 15.79 10.62
N GLU A 214 -30.35 15.65 10.90
CA GLU A 214 -30.86 15.28 12.21
C GLU A 214 -30.33 13.91 12.63
N LYS A 215 -30.25 12.95 11.69
CA LYS A 215 -29.60 11.66 11.96
C LYS A 215 -28.10 11.79 12.23
N ALA A 216 -27.40 12.71 11.56
CA ALA A 216 -25.99 12.99 11.85
C ALA A 216 -25.79 13.54 13.27
N VAL A 217 -26.66 14.45 13.72
CA VAL A 217 -26.66 14.99 15.09
C VAL A 217 -27.01 13.93 16.13
N GLU A 218 -27.93 13.01 15.83
CA GLU A 218 -28.26 11.90 16.73
C GLU A 218 -27.03 11.01 17.01
N ILE A 219 -26.22 10.76 15.97
CA ILE A 219 -25.03 9.89 16.06
C ILE A 219 -23.85 10.61 16.72
N ASP A 220 -23.66 11.89 16.42
CA ASP A 220 -22.54 12.70 16.90
C ASP A 220 -23.04 14.12 17.24
N PRO A 221 -23.56 14.32 18.46
CA PRO A 221 -24.23 15.55 18.86
C PRO A 221 -23.29 16.72 19.14
N ASP A 222 -21.99 16.49 19.24
CA ASP A 222 -21.00 17.52 19.61
C ASP A 222 -20.27 18.11 18.39
N GLU A 223 -20.60 17.61 17.19
CA GLU A 223 -20.10 18.16 15.93
C GLU A 223 -20.90 19.41 15.52
N ILE A 224 -20.31 20.56 15.84
CA ILE A 224 -20.82 21.91 15.55
C ILE A 224 -21.31 22.06 14.10
N LYS A 225 -20.60 21.48 13.13
CA LYS A 225 -20.95 21.64 11.70
C LYS A 225 -22.34 21.10 11.36
N TYR A 226 -22.81 20.08 12.07
CA TYR A 226 -24.12 19.48 11.80
C TYR A 226 -25.24 20.40 12.27
N HIS A 227 -25.12 20.96 13.48
CA HIS A 227 -26.04 21.96 14.02
C HIS A 227 -26.05 23.25 13.20
N GLN A 228 -24.88 23.75 12.79
CA GLN A 228 -24.79 24.93 11.94
C GLN A 228 -25.57 24.74 10.63
N TYR A 229 -25.42 23.60 9.96
CA TYR A 229 -26.13 23.32 8.71
C TYR A 229 -27.64 23.22 8.95
N LEU A 230 -28.08 22.51 9.99
CA LEU A 230 -29.50 22.44 10.35
C LEU A 230 -30.09 23.82 10.64
N GLY A 231 -29.36 24.69 11.34
CA GLY A 231 -29.75 26.07 11.57
C GLY A 231 -30.05 26.80 10.26
N PHE A 232 -29.13 26.75 9.30
CA PHE A 232 -29.32 27.40 7.99
C PHE A 232 -30.48 26.79 7.18
N LEU A 233 -30.62 25.46 7.17
CA LEU A 233 -31.73 24.82 6.45
C LEU A 233 -33.08 25.17 7.05
N ASN A 234 -33.20 25.23 8.38
CA ASN A 234 -34.44 25.60 9.04
C ASN A 234 -34.79 27.08 8.86
N VAL A 235 -33.80 27.99 8.74
CA VAL A 235 -34.06 29.37 8.29
C VAL A 235 -34.68 29.38 6.90
N ARG A 236 -34.11 28.59 5.97
CA ARG A 236 -34.62 28.50 4.59
C ARG A 236 -36.00 27.84 4.51
N ASN A 237 -36.32 26.96 5.46
CA ASN A 237 -37.62 26.30 5.58
C ASN A 237 -38.64 27.10 6.44
N ASP A 238 -38.33 28.35 6.78
CA ASP A 238 -39.15 29.25 7.61
C ASP A 238 -39.44 28.75 9.05
N ASP A 239 -38.77 27.69 9.49
CA ASP A 239 -38.82 27.20 10.88
C ASP A 239 -37.76 27.92 11.73
N HIS A 240 -37.98 29.21 11.95
CA HIS A 240 -37.08 30.05 12.73
C HIS A 240 -36.92 29.58 14.17
N LYS A 241 -37.91 28.86 14.72
CA LYS A 241 -37.85 28.33 16.08
C LYS A 241 -36.84 27.20 16.18
N LYS A 242 -36.89 26.22 15.27
CA LYS A 242 -35.87 25.15 15.21
C LYS A 242 -34.51 25.72 14.88
N ALA A 243 -34.43 26.67 13.95
CA ALA A 243 -33.17 27.32 13.60
C ALA A 243 -32.48 27.97 14.82
N ALA A 244 -33.24 28.73 15.62
CA ALA A 244 -32.72 29.34 16.84
C ALA A 244 -32.22 28.30 17.85
N GLY A 245 -32.92 27.16 17.97
CA GLY A 245 -32.48 26.04 18.80
C GLY A 245 -31.12 25.49 18.37
N TYR A 246 -30.93 25.21 17.07
CA TYR A 246 -29.66 24.73 16.54
C TYR A 246 -28.53 25.76 16.71
N PHE A 247 -28.77 27.05 16.46
CA PHE A 247 -27.75 28.09 16.68
C PHE A 247 -27.39 28.28 18.16
N THR A 248 -28.36 28.10 19.05
CA THR A 248 -28.08 28.10 20.50
C THR A 248 -27.13 26.95 20.85
N LYS A 249 -27.40 25.74 20.34
CA LYS A 249 -26.52 24.60 20.55
C LYS A 249 -25.11 24.80 19.98
N VAL A 250 -24.99 25.47 18.83
CA VAL A 250 -23.67 25.86 18.27
C VAL A 250 -22.90 26.73 19.25
N MET A 251 -23.52 27.78 19.80
CA MET A 251 -22.86 28.68 20.76
C MET A 251 -22.45 27.97 22.06
N GLU A 252 -23.27 27.02 22.53
CA GLU A 252 -22.94 26.18 23.69
C GLU A 252 -21.70 25.34 23.43
N LEU A 253 -21.68 24.60 22.31
CA LEU A 253 -20.56 23.73 21.93
C LEU A 253 -19.26 24.50 21.65
N GLU A 254 -19.35 25.72 21.09
CA GLU A 254 -18.19 26.59 20.89
C GLU A 254 -17.61 27.04 22.23
N ARG A 255 -18.45 27.45 23.19
CA ARG A 255 -18.01 27.83 24.53
C ARG A 255 -17.33 26.66 25.25
N GLU A 256 -17.92 25.47 25.21
CA GLU A 256 -17.35 24.28 25.86
C GLU A 256 -15.95 23.94 25.30
N ARG A 257 -15.73 24.11 23.98
CA ARG A 257 -14.42 23.88 23.36
C ARG A 257 -13.37 24.92 23.76
N ASP A 258 -13.77 26.17 23.98
CA ASP A 258 -12.86 27.23 24.38
C ASP A 258 -12.41 27.09 25.85
N ASP A 259 -13.24 26.48 26.70
CA ASP A 259 -12.96 26.22 28.12
C ASP A 259 -12.00 25.03 28.36
N ASP A 260 -11.73 24.21 27.33
CA ASP A 260 -10.86 23.01 27.38
C ASP A 260 -9.37 23.29 27.05
N PHE A 261 -8.97 24.55 26.83
CA PHE A 261 -7.59 24.99 26.50
C PHE A 261 -6.95 25.87 27.57
#